data_AF-A0A6N2UF54-F1
#
_entry.id   AF-A0A6N2UF54-F1
#
_cell.length_a   1.000
_cell.length_b   1.000
_cell.length_c   1.000
_cell.angle_alpha   90.00
_cell.angle_beta   90.00
_cell.angle_gamma   90.00
#
_symmetry.space_group_name_H-M   'P 1'
#
loop_
_entity.id
_entity.type
_entity.pdbx_description
1 polymer ?
#
loop_
_entity_poly.entity_id
_entity_poly.type
_entity_poly.pdbx_seq_one_letter_code
_entity_poly.pdbx_strand_id
1 'polypeptide(L)'
;MRKLINVVLAGCLFYFLALGMKELFLFLNAEKTYQVLKEETVQVAADNQENEEAVNPFHRDINFEALNKINEEIVGWIYIPETKVDYPVLIGDTEQEYLKQDFEGKENVLGSIFAFPNVELNQDFHVCLYGHNMISGQMFGGLKLYKEEKYAKTHRKAYLYTKESTKELELISVFQCENTDEIFELEEKTWEQSKAEEIVGDLQRRSFVETEFTQKKVTQIFTLVTCHGNAGGTQRLVLNFGVTKEKLILQ
;
A
#
# COMPACT_ATOMS: atom_id res chain seq x y z
N MET A 1 34.89 38.79 18.53
CA MET A 1 34.00 37.70 18.98
C MET A 1 32.73 37.58 18.14
N ARG A 2 31.87 38.62 18.02
CA ARG A 2 30.61 38.54 17.23
C ARG A 2 30.77 38.12 15.77
N LYS A 3 31.79 38.62 15.05
CA LYS A 3 32.06 38.22 13.66
C LYS A 3 32.44 36.74 13.52
N LEU A 4 33.23 36.21 14.46
CA LEU A 4 33.64 34.80 14.47
C LEU A 4 32.46 33.87 14.74
N ILE A 5 31.61 34.24 15.71
CA ILE A 5 30.38 33.50 16.03
C ILE A 5 29.45 33.43 14.80
N ASN A 6 29.26 34.55 14.10
CA ASN A 6 28.41 34.57 12.89
C ASN A 6 28.96 33.68 11.77
N VAL A 7 30.28 33.60 11.60
CA VAL A 7 30.91 32.71 10.61
C VAL A 7 30.70 31.24 10.98
N VAL A 8 30.86 30.89 12.26
CA VAL A 8 30.60 29.52 12.75
C VAL A 8 29.13 29.15 12.55
N LEU A 9 28.19 30.02 12.94
CA LEU A 9 26.75 29.77 12.76
C LEU A 9 26.36 29.62 11.29
N ALA A 10 26.93 30.43 10.39
CA ALA A 10 26.71 30.29 8.95
C ALA A 10 27.27 28.97 8.41
N GLY A 11 28.44 28.53 8.88
CA GLY A 11 29.00 27.22 8.55
C GLY A 11 28.12 26.07 9.01
N CYS A 12 27.62 26.12 10.26
CA CYS A 12 26.67 25.13 10.78
C CYS A 12 25.37 25.11 9.96
N LEU A 13 24.81 26.28 9.62
CA LEU A 13 23.61 26.36 8.80
C LEU A 13 23.81 25.72 7.43
N PHE A 14 24.92 26.03 6.75
CA PHE A 14 25.24 25.44 5.46
C PHE A 14 25.39 23.92 5.55
N TYR A 15 26.03 23.42 6.61
CA TYR A 15 26.16 22.00 6.87
C TYR A 15 24.80 21.31 7.07
N PHE A 16 23.91 21.88 7.89
CA PHE A 16 22.55 21.33 8.08
C PHE A 16 21.71 21.37 6.81
N LEU A 17 21.82 22.44 6.02
CA LEU A 17 21.17 22.52 4.70
C LEU A 17 21.70 21.44 3.75
N ALA A 18 23.01 21.20 3.72
CA ALA A 18 23.60 20.15 2.89
C ALA A 18 23.12 18.74 3.31
N LEU A 19 22.99 18.47 4.62
CA LEU A 19 22.42 17.23 5.12
C LEU A 19 20.95 17.07 4.73
N GLY A 20 20.13 18.10 4.93
CA GLY A 20 18.72 18.08 4.53
C GLY A 20 18.53 17.90 3.02
N MET A 21 19.38 18.53 2.20
CA MET A 21 19.39 18.33 0.74
C MET A 21 19.77 16.91 0.35
N LYS A 22 20.74 16.29 1.04
CA LYS A 22 21.12 14.89 0.81
C LYS A 22 19.95 13.95 1.11
N GLU A 23 19.28 14.13 2.24
CA GLU A 23 18.11 13.32 2.60
C GLU A 23 16.95 13.50 1.60
N LEU A 24 16.64 14.75 1.22
CA LEU A 24 15.61 15.02 0.21
C LEU A 24 15.93 14.34 -1.13
N PHE A 25 17.20 14.37 -1.57
CA PHE A 25 17.61 13.72 -2.81
C PHE A 25 17.46 12.20 -2.76
N LEU A 26 17.70 11.56 -1.60
CA LEU A 26 17.44 10.13 -1.43
C LEU A 26 15.95 9.80 -1.65
N PHE A 27 15.04 10.57 -1.06
CA PHE A 27 13.60 10.36 -1.23
C PHE A 27 13.12 10.59 -2.67
N LEU A 28 13.62 11.64 -3.34
CA LEU A 28 13.26 11.93 -4.73
C LEU A 28 13.79 10.86 -5.69
N ASN A 29 15.00 10.34 -5.46
CA ASN A 29 15.55 9.25 -6.26
C ASN A 29 14.78 7.95 -6.06
N ALA A 30 14.40 7.65 -4.81
CA ALA A 30 13.56 6.50 -4.51
C ALA A 30 12.20 6.63 -5.21
N GLU A 31 11.54 7.81 -5.14
CA GLU A 31 10.29 8.07 -5.87
C GLU A 31 10.45 7.83 -7.38
N LYS A 32 11.51 8.40 -7.96
CA LYS A 32 11.80 8.27 -9.39
C LYS A 32 11.99 6.80 -9.79
N THR A 33 12.65 6.00 -8.97
CA THR A 33 12.89 4.58 -9.24
C THR A 33 11.58 3.81 -9.36
N TYR A 34 10.63 4.03 -8.44
CA TYR A 34 9.28 3.44 -8.52
C TYR A 34 8.45 3.99 -9.70
N GLN A 35 8.60 5.28 -10.05
CA GLN A 35 7.92 5.85 -11.21
C GLN A 35 8.39 5.22 -12.52
N VAL A 36 9.71 5.04 -12.69
CA VAL A 36 10.28 4.38 -13.86
C VAL A 36 9.78 2.93 -13.96
N LEU A 37 9.81 2.18 -12.85
CA LEU A 37 9.26 0.82 -12.83
C LEU A 37 7.81 0.80 -13.34
N LYS A 38 6.96 1.68 -12.80
CA LYS A 38 5.56 1.79 -13.21
C LYS A 38 5.42 2.12 -14.69
N GLU A 39 6.17 3.09 -15.21
CA GLU A 39 6.13 3.47 -16.63
C GLU A 39 6.53 2.32 -17.56
N GLU A 40 7.44 1.45 -17.11
CA GLU A 40 7.92 0.30 -17.88
C GLU A 40 6.98 -0.91 -17.80
N THR A 41 6.33 -1.13 -16.64
CA THR A 41 5.60 -2.38 -16.37
C THR A 41 4.09 -2.23 -16.45
N VAL A 42 3.57 -1.01 -16.42
CA VAL A 42 2.14 -0.78 -16.40
C VAL A 42 1.67 -0.26 -17.74
N GLN A 43 0.82 -1.04 -18.38
CA GLN A 43 0.11 -0.61 -19.57
C GLN A 43 -1.32 -0.23 -19.24
N VAL A 44 -1.71 0.95 -19.71
CA VAL A 44 -3.11 1.34 -19.73
C VAL A 44 -3.71 0.73 -20.99
N ALA A 45 -4.67 -0.19 -20.83
CA ALA A 45 -5.37 -0.77 -21.97
C ALA A 45 -5.94 0.36 -22.83
N ALA A 46 -5.42 0.50 -24.05
CA ALA A 46 -5.99 1.36 -25.07
C ALA A 46 -7.22 0.65 -25.63
N ASP A 47 -8.33 0.70 -24.89
CA ASP A 47 -9.60 0.31 -25.48
C ASP A 47 -10.03 1.40 -26.49
N ASN A 48 -10.60 0.94 -27.61
CA ASN A 48 -10.66 1.66 -28.87
C ASN A 48 -11.06 3.15 -28.77
N GLN A 49 -10.33 3.99 -29.50
CA GLN A 49 -10.63 5.40 -29.73
C GLN A 49 -12.03 5.57 -30.33
N GLU A 50 -13.06 5.74 -29.49
CA GLU A 50 -14.30 6.45 -29.86
C GLU A 50 -15.21 6.86 -28.70
N ASN A 51 -14.81 6.71 -27.43
CA ASN A 51 -15.50 7.37 -26.30
C ASN A 51 -14.52 7.77 -25.20
N GLU A 52 -14.61 9.02 -24.74
CA GLU A 52 -13.89 9.57 -23.58
C GLU A 52 -14.43 8.99 -22.25
N GLU A 53 -14.57 7.67 -22.13
CA GLU A 53 -14.80 7.04 -20.83
C GLU A 53 -13.45 6.81 -20.16
N ALA A 54 -13.32 7.32 -18.93
CA ALA A 54 -12.11 7.24 -18.13
C ALA A 54 -11.59 5.80 -18.08
N VAL A 55 -10.28 5.64 -18.33
CA VAL A 55 -9.54 4.38 -18.21
C VAL A 55 -10.00 3.64 -16.95
N ASN A 56 -10.66 2.49 -17.12
CA ASN A 56 -11.14 1.69 -16.02
C ASN A 56 -9.97 0.92 -15.38
N PRO A 57 -9.59 1.19 -14.11
CA PRO A 57 -8.46 0.51 -13.49
C PRO A 57 -8.62 -1.02 -13.42
N PHE A 58 -9.84 -1.55 -13.40
CA PHE A 58 -10.08 -3.00 -13.41
C PHE A 58 -9.58 -3.72 -14.69
N HIS A 59 -9.29 -2.94 -15.75
CA HIS A 59 -8.72 -3.43 -17.01
C HIS A 59 -7.27 -2.98 -17.24
N ARG A 60 -6.63 -2.41 -16.21
CA ARG A 60 -5.20 -2.09 -16.24
C ARG A 60 -4.37 -3.37 -16.40
N ASP A 61 -3.37 -3.32 -17.28
CA ASP A 61 -2.48 -4.44 -17.55
C ASP A 61 -1.13 -4.23 -16.86
N ILE A 62 -0.64 -5.25 -16.17
CA ILE A 62 0.62 -5.24 -15.44
C ILE A 62 1.52 -6.33 -16.04
N ASN A 63 2.66 -5.93 -16.58
CA ASN A 63 3.64 -6.85 -17.15
C ASN A 63 4.41 -7.60 -16.06
N PHE A 64 3.77 -8.64 -15.52
CA PHE A 64 4.37 -9.50 -14.50
C PHE A 64 5.55 -10.33 -15.00
N GLU A 65 5.70 -10.55 -16.31
CA GLU A 65 6.89 -11.20 -16.87
C GLU A 65 8.12 -10.30 -16.71
N ALA A 66 7.97 -9.00 -16.97
CA ALA A 66 9.04 -8.02 -16.74
C ALA A 66 9.35 -7.87 -15.25
N LEU A 67 8.31 -7.77 -14.40
CA LEU A 67 8.49 -7.69 -12.94
C LEU A 67 9.22 -8.90 -12.37
N ASN A 68 8.85 -10.11 -12.81
CA ASN A 68 9.47 -11.34 -12.34
C ASN A 68 10.97 -11.43 -12.71
N LYS A 69 11.40 -10.84 -13.83
CA LYS A 69 12.82 -10.74 -14.19
C LYS A 69 13.62 -9.78 -13.31
N ILE A 70 12.95 -8.80 -12.69
CA ILE A 70 13.57 -7.85 -11.77
C ILE A 70 13.70 -8.50 -10.40
N ASN A 71 12.60 -9.07 -9.89
CA ASN A 71 12.57 -9.78 -8.63
C ASN A 71 11.43 -10.80 -8.62
N GLU A 72 11.76 -12.07 -8.36
CA GLU A 72 10.79 -13.16 -8.33
C GLU A 72 9.80 -13.06 -7.16
N GLU A 73 10.16 -12.32 -6.11
CA GLU A 73 9.32 -12.06 -4.94
C GLU A 73 8.22 -11.03 -5.17
N ILE A 74 8.17 -10.40 -6.36
CA ILE A 74 7.05 -9.54 -6.76
C ILE A 74 5.86 -10.44 -7.13
N VAL A 75 4.87 -10.49 -6.25
CA VAL A 75 3.68 -11.36 -6.37
C VAL A 75 2.43 -10.61 -6.84
N GLY A 76 2.46 -9.28 -6.79
CA GLY A 76 1.30 -8.48 -7.17
C GLY A 76 1.58 -7.01 -7.36
N TRP A 77 0.51 -6.24 -7.53
CA TRP A 77 0.53 -4.79 -7.65
C TRP A 77 -0.71 -4.22 -6.97
N ILE A 78 -0.55 -3.18 -6.14
CA ILE A 78 -1.65 -2.50 -5.45
C ILE A 78 -1.80 -1.08 -5.99
N TYR A 79 -3.04 -0.69 -6.28
CA TYR A 79 -3.38 0.65 -6.76
C TYR A 79 -4.59 1.21 -6.03
N ILE A 80 -4.50 2.45 -5.57
CA ILE A 80 -5.63 3.20 -5.01
C ILE A 80 -5.76 4.53 -5.76
N PRO A 81 -6.83 4.75 -6.53
CA PRO A 81 -7.06 5.99 -7.25
C PRO A 81 -6.98 7.23 -6.35
N GLU A 82 -6.47 8.33 -6.91
CA GLU A 82 -6.37 9.64 -6.23
C GLU A 82 -5.52 9.61 -4.94
N THR A 83 -4.67 8.61 -4.82
CA THR A 83 -3.56 8.55 -3.87
C THR A 83 -2.23 8.35 -4.62
N LYS A 84 -1.11 8.35 -3.90
CA LYS A 84 0.17 7.91 -4.47
C LYS A 84 0.40 6.40 -4.36
N VAL A 85 -0.60 5.61 -3.92
CA VAL A 85 -0.50 4.15 -3.81
C VAL A 85 -0.63 3.54 -5.20
N ASP A 86 0.51 3.15 -5.76
CA ASP A 86 0.62 2.53 -7.08
C ASP A 86 1.95 1.77 -7.16
N TYR A 87 2.04 0.61 -6.49
CA TYR A 87 3.29 -0.06 -6.17
C TYR A 87 3.23 -1.58 -6.39
N PRO A 88 4.37 -2.23 -6.69
CA PRO A 88 4.47 -3.68 -6.60
C PRO A 88 4.26 -4.15 -5.15
N VAL A 89 3.73 -5.35 -5.01
CA VAL A 89 3.56 -6.07 -3.75
C VAL A 89 4.54 -7.23 -3.71
N LEU A 90 5.37 -7.27 -2.68
CA LEU A 90 6.38 -8.30 -2.48
C LEU A 90 6.03 -9.24 -1.32
N ILE A 91 6.56 -10.44 -1.34
CA ILE A 91 6.57 -11.36 -0.18
C ILE A 91 8.01 -11.75 0.07
N GLY A 92 8.57 -11.26 1.18
CA GLY A 92 9.94 -11.60 1.59
C GLY A 92 10.00 -12.84 2.47
N ASP A 93 11.22 -13.26 2.79
CA ASP A 93 11.53 -14.37 3.68
C ASP A 93 11.34 -13.99 5.16
N THR A 94 11.35 -12.70 5.47
CA THR A 94 11.14 -12.20 6.85
C THR A 94 10.18 -11.02 6.91
N GLU A 95 9.58 -10.80 8.09
CA GLU A 95 8.67 -9.66 8.36
C GLU A 95 9.34 -8.27 8.26
N GLN A 96 10.67 -8.21 8.15
CA GLN A 96 11.44 -6.95 8.18
C GLN A 96 12.17 -6.63 6.89
N GLU A 97 12.28 -7.58 5.97
CA GLU A 97 13.12 -7.49 4.78
C GLU A 97 12.81 -6.24 3.94
N TYR A 98 11.54 -6.10 3.57
CA TYR A 98 11.07 -5.02 2.72
C TYR A 98 10.73 -3.72 3.47
N LEU A 99 11.05 -3.62 4.76
CA LEU A 99 10.96 -2.36 5.49
C LEU A 99 12.01 -1.35 5.02
N LYS A 100 13.18 -1.79 4.56
CA LYS A 100 14.26 -0.88 4.12
C LYS A 100 14.85 -1.27 2.77
N GLN A 101 14.14 -2.10 2.02
CA GLN A 101 14.54 -2.55 0.70
C GLN A 101 13.48 -2.19 -0.33
N ASP A 102 13.92 -1.75 -1.50
CA ASP A 102 13.03 -1.57 -2.65
C ASP A 102 12.73 -2.90 -3.35
N PHE A 103 11.99 -2.82 -4.45
CA PHE A 103 11.58 -3.97 -5.24
C PHE A 103 12.74 -4.73 -5.89
N GLU A 104 13.94 -4.15 -5.98
CA GLU A 104 15.16 -4.84 -6.45
C GLU A 104 15.97 -5.46 -5.29
N GLY A 105 15.46 -5.38 -4.05
CA GLY A 105 16.18 -5.84 -2.85
C GLY A 105 17.29 -4.89 -2.39
N LYS A 106 17.37 -3.66 -2.91
CA LYS A 106 18.42 -2.68 -2.56
C LYS A 106 17.97 -1.80 -1.41
N GLU A 107 18.92 -1.34 -0.58
CA GLU A 107 18.62 -0.40 0.50
C GLU A 107 17.89 0.85 -0.02
N ASN A 108 16.72 1.12 0.54
CA ASN A 108 15.84 2.18 0.10
C ASN A 108 15.09 2.83 1.28
N VAL A 109 15.06 4.17 1.29
CA VAL A 109 14.40 4.96 2.34
C VAL A 109 12.88 4.85 2.34
N LEU A 110 12.28 4.46 1.21
CA LEU A 110 10.84 4.22 1.10
C LEU A 110 10.45 2.78 1.47
N GLY A 111 11.41 1.84 1.49
CA GLY A 111 11.11 0.40 1.54
C GLY A 111 10.18 -0.02 0.39
N SER A 112 9.42 -1.09 0.58
CA SER A 112 8.42 -1.57 -0.38
C SER A 112 7.04 -1.78 0.25
N ILE A 113 6.03 -2.08 -0.58
CA ILE A 113 4.77 -2.68 -0.10
C ILE A 113 4.96 -4.18 -0.09
N PHE A 114 4.67 -4.82 1.04
CA PHE A 114 4.93 -6.24 1.21
C PHE A 114 3.92 -6.94 2.11
N ALA A 115 3.82 -8.26 1.99
CA ALA A 115 3.16 -9.12 2.97
C ALA A 115 4.20 -9.98 3.71
N PHE A 116 3.79 -10.60 4.81
CA PHE A 116 4.64 -11.51 5.57
C PHE A 116 4.87 -12.84 4.85
N PRO A 117 5.89 -13.61 5.25
CA PRO A 117 6.18 -14.91 4.66
C PRO A 117 4.99 -15.87 4.76
N ASN A 118 4.89 -16.80 3.82
CA ASN A 118 3.83 -17.81 3.71
C ASN A 118 2.42 -17.29 3.39
N VAL A 119 2.25 -15.99 3.12
CA VAL A 119 0.99 -15.44 2.61
C VAL A 119 0.75 -15.93 1.18
N GLU A 120 -0.43 -16.44 0.90
CA GLU A 120 -0.88 -16.75 -0.45
C GLU A 120 -1.87 -15.68 -0.93
N LEU A 121 -1.36 -14.67 -1.63
CA LEU A 121 -2.09 -13.46 -2.02
C LEU A 121 -3.45 -13.72 -2.71
N ASN A 122 -3.57 -14.83 -3.46
CA ASN A 122 -4.80 -15.19 -4.16
C ASN A 122 -5.70 -16.18 -3.42
N GLN A 123 -5.24 -16.82 -2.35
CA GLN A 123 -5.95 -17.93 -1.70
C GLN A 123 -6.38 -17.57 -0.28
N ASP A 124 -5.53 -16.87 0.47
CA ASP A 124 -5.81 -16.54 1.87
C ASP A 124 -7.06 -15.65 1.98
N PHE A 125 -7.96 -16.02 2.89
CA PHE A 125 -9.17 -15.24 3.13
C PHE A 125 -8.84 -13.84 3.66
N HIS A 126 -7.77 -13.70 4.44
CA HIS A 126 -7.32 -12.42 4.99
C HIS A 126 -5.84 -12.22 4.74
N VAL A 127 -5.51 -11.09 4.09
CA VAL A 127 -4.14 -10.72 3.76
C VAL A 127 -3.81 -9.34 4.32
N CYS A 128 -2.73 -9.26 5.09
CA CYS A 128 -2.15 -7.99 5.53
C CYS A 128 -1.04 -7.54 4.58
N LEU A 129 -1.19 -6.33 4.03
CA LEU A 129 -0.13 -5.64 3.29
C LEU A 129 0.42 -4.51 4.14
N TYR A 130 1.73 -4.38 4.20
CA TYR A 130 2.45 -3.42 5.02
C TYR A 130 3.16 -2.40 4.14
N GLY A 131 3.21 -1.15 4.60
CA GLY A 131 3.92 -0.08 3.90
C GLY A 131 4.16 1.14 4.79
N HIS A 132 5.23 1.87 4.50
CA HIS A 132 5.60 3.06 5.28
C HIS A 132 4.57 4.18 5.20
N ASN A 133 4.38 4.88 6.32
CA ASN A 133 3.56 6.09 6.38
C ASN A 133 4.42 7.32 6.04
N MET A 134 4.70 7.52 4.76
CA MET A 134 5.52 8.66 4.35
C MET A 134 4.74 9.96 4.46
N ILE A 135 5.37 10.99 5.04
CA ILE A 135 4.79 12.34 5.14
C ILE A 135 4.40 12.88 3.76
N SER A 136 5.23 12.60 2.75
CA SER A 136 5.03 12.93 1.33
C SER A 136 3.82 12.26 0.67
N GLY A 137 3.16 11.31 1.36
CA GLY A 137 2.05 10.53 0.84
C GLY A 137 2.45 9.28 0.04
N GLN A 138 3.75 9.08 -0.20
CA GLN A 138 4.28 7.88 -0.88
C GLN A 138 4.07 6.61 -0.05
N MET A 139 4.24 5.45 -0.68
CA MET A 139 3.93 4.14 -0.07
C MET A 139 2.51 4.18 0.50
N PHE A 140 2.29 3.80 1.75
CA PHE A 140 0.99 3.91 2.42
C PHE A 140 0.79 5.23 3.18
N GLY A 141 1.64 6.23 2.94
CA GLY A 141 1.48 7.58 3.48
C GLY A 141 0.18 8.27 3.05
N GLY A 142 -0.39 7.88 1.92
CA GLY A 142 -1.68 8.36 1.42
C GLY A 142 -2.89 7.86 2.22
N LEU A 143 -2.76 6.74 2.95
CA LEU A 143 -3.88 6.13 3.68
C LEU A 143 -4.44 7.04 4.77
N LYS A 144 -3.66 8.01 5.27
CA LYS A 144 -4.11 9.01 6.26
C LYS A 144 -5.27 9.89 5.76
N LEU A 145 -5.47 10.01 4.44
CA LEU A 145 -6.59 10.74 3.85
C LEU A 145 -7.94 10.12 4.24
N TYR A 146 -7.99 8.79 4.42
CA TYR A 146 -9.19 8.05 4.81
C TYR A 146 -9.64 8.29 6.25
N LYS A 147 -8.86 9.04 7.05
CA LYS A 147 -9.34 9.54 8.34
C LYS A 147 -10.41 10.64 8.19
N GLU A 148 -10.51 11.25 7.01
CA GLU A 148 -11.49 12.26 6.69
C GLU A 148 -12.72 11.59 6.08
N GLU A 149 -13.88 11.76 6.72
CA GLU A 149 -15.11 11.02 6.40
C GLU A 149 -15.55 11.25 4.95
N LYS A 150 -15.46 12.49 4.46
CA LYS A 150 -15.85 12.82 3.08
C LYS A 150 -14.94 12.12 2.07
N TYR A 151 -13.62 12.15 2.30
CA TYR A 151 -12.66 11.44 1.45
C TYR A 151 -12.96 9.94 1.44
N ALA A 152 -13.10 9.31 2.61
CA ALA A 152 -13.35 7.87 2.71
C ALA A 152 -14.66 7.43 2.03
N LYS A 153 -15.74 8.23 2.11
CA LYS A 153 -17.02 7.94 1.46
C LYS A 153 -16.96 8.04 -0.07
N THR A 154 -16.07 8.87 -0.60
CA THR A 154 -15.96 9.12 -2.06
C THR A 154 -14.85 8.31 -2.73
N HIS A 155 -13.86 7.82 -1.98
CA HIS A 155 -12.68 7.10 -2.51
C HIS A 155 -12.64 5.64 -2.04
N ARG A 156 -13.72 4.90 -2.24
CA ARG A 156 -13.90 3.57 -1.62
C ARG A 156 -13.19 2.43 -2.33
N LYS A 157 -12.60 2.66 -3.50
CA LYS A 157 -12.07 1.60 -4.37
C LYS A 157 -10.56 1.46 -4.28
N ALA A 158 -10.10 0.23 -4.30
CA ALA A 158 -8.70 -0.14 -4.53
C ALA A 158 -8.66 -1.31 -5.52
N TYR A 159 -7.49 -1.57 -6.09
CA TYR A 159 -7.30 -2.62 -7.08
C TYR A 159 -6.03 -3.39 -6.79
N LEU A 160 -6.15 -4.72 -6.77
CA LEU A 160 -5.02 -5.62 -6.64
C LEU A 160 -4.90 -6.45 -7.91
N TYR A 161 -3.69 -6.48 -8.47
CA TYR A 161 -3.36 -7.24 -9.67
C TYR A 161 -2.35 -8.32 -9.29
N THR A 162 -2.53 -9.52 -9.80
CA THR A 162 -1.60 -10.65 -9.70
C THR A 162 -1.44 -11.28 -11.09
N LYS A 163 -0.54 -12.25 -11.23
CA LYS A 163 -0.39 -13.00 -12.49
C LYS A 163 -1.65 -13.80 -12.84
N GLU A 164 -2.46 -14.13 -11.84
CA GLU A 164 -3.60 -15.02 -11.93
C GLU A 164 -4.94 -14.27 -11.98
N SER A 165 -5.03 -13.07 -11.37
CA SER A 165 -6.29 -12.32 -11.37
C SER A 165 -6.14 -10.81 -11.14
N THR A 166 -7.18 -10.07 -11.52
CA THR A 166 -7.40 -8.67 -11.14
C THR A 166 -8.59 -8.58 -10.20
N LYS A 167 -8.43 -7.93 -9.05
CA LYS A 167 -9.45 -7.77 -8.01
C LYS A 167 -9.82 -6.30 -7.85
N GLU A 168 -11.10 -5.99 -7.96
CA GLU A 168 -11.67 -4.72 -7.47
C GLU A 168 -12.01 -4.90 -6.00
N LEU A 169 -11.50 -4.00 -5.17
CA LEU A 169 -11.68 -4.02 -3.73
C LEU A 169 -12.52 -2.80 -3.31
N GLU A 170 -13.35 -2.97 -2.29
CA GLU A 170 -14.13 -1.88 -1.72
C GLU A 170 -13.90 -1.75 -0.21
N LEU A 171 -13.78 -0.50 0.25
CA LEU A 171 -13.48 -0.15 1.62
C LEU A 171 -14.58 -0.65 2.58
N ILE A 172 -14.17 -1.47 3.54
CA ILE A 172 -14.97 -1.98 4.66
C ILE A 172 -14.83 -1.06 5.87
N SER A 173 -13.61 -0.68 6.24
CA SER A 173 -13.39 0.09 7.47
C SER A 173 -12.06 0.82 7.50
N VAL A 174 -11.97 1.84 8.34
CA VAL A 174 -10.73 2.60 8.61
C VAL A 174 -10.62 2.80 10.11
N PHE A 175 -9.57 2.29 10.76
CA PHE A 175 -9.37 2.50 12.19
C PHE A 175 -7.90 2.50 12.62
N GLN A 176 -7.64 2.85 13.89
CA GLN A 176 -6.32 2.74 14.52
C GLN A 176 -6.30 1.60 15.52
N CYS A 177 -5.17 0.91 15.61
CA CYS A 177 -4.94 -0.18 16.54
C CYS A 177 -3.47 -0.25 16.95
N GLU A 178 -3.16 -1.07 17.95
CA GLU A 178 -1.79 -1.43 18.29
C GLU A 178 -1.27 -2.53 17.36
N ASN A 179 0.04 -2.65 17.18
CA ASN A 179 0.65 -3.72 16.37
C ASN A 179 0.48 -5.14 16.96
N THR A 180 -0.17 -5.27 18.12
CA THR A 180 -0.53 -6.54 18.77
C THR A 180 -2.03 -6.83 18.68
N ASP A 181 -2.76 -6.10 17.85
CA ASP A 181 -4.19 -6.29 17.65
C ASP A 181 -4.49 -7.61 16.92
N GLU A 182 -5.63 -8.21 17.24
CA GLU A 182 -6.10 -9.48 16.67
C GLU A 182 -6.22 -9.45 15.14
N ILE A 183 -6.31 -8.25 14.54
CA ILE A 183 -6.30 -8.12 13.08
C ILE A 183 -5.00 -8.63 12.44
N PHE A 184 -3.90 -8.73 13.20
CA PHE A 184 -2.64 -9.26 12.68
C PHE A 184 -2.47 -10.76 12.97
N GLU A 185 -3.41 -11.40 13.66
CA GLU A 185 -3.40 -12.85 13.90
C GLU A 185 -3.91 -13.58 12.65
N LEU A 186 -3.00 -13.98 11.76
CA LEU A 186 -3.32 -14.62 10.48
C LEU A 186 -3.57 -16.14 10.57
N GLU A 187 -3.84 -16.67 11.77
CA GLU A 187 -4.12 -18.10 11.95
C GLU A 187 -5.54 -18.47 11.48
N GLU A 188 -5.70 -19.67 10.91
CA GLU A 188 -6.95 -20.17 10.30
C GLU A 188 -8.19 -20.03 11.19
N LYS A 189 -8.04 -20.04 12.53
CA LYS A 189 -9.17 -19.97 13.48
C LYS A 189 -9.85 -18.60 13.54
N THR A 190 -9.11 -17.54 13.24
CA THR A 190 -9.58 -16.14 13.37
C THR A 190 -10.21 -15.65 12.06
N TRP A 191 -9.71 -16.11 10.91
CA TRP A 191 -10.09 -15.62 9.58
C TRP A 191 -10.74 -16.69 8.70
N GLU A 192 -11.79 -17.32 9.21
CA GLU A 192 -12.56 -18.30 8.44
C GLU A 192 -13.58 -17.61 7.52
N GLN A 193 -13.56 -17.97 6.23
CA GLN A 193 -14.55 -17.48 5.26
C GLN A 193 -16.01 -17.79 5.67
N SER A 194 -16.24 -18.84 6.45
CA SER A 194 -17.54 -19.20 7.02
C SER A 194 -18.14 -18.11 7.92
N LYS A 195 -17.28 -17.28 8.54
CA LYS A 195 -17.63 -16.18 9.45
C LYS A 195 -17.52 -14.81 8.80
N ALA A 196 -17.44 -14.74 7.47
CA ALA A 196 -17.21 -13.49 6.74
C ALA A 196 -18.17 -12.34 7.11
N GLU A 197 -19.46 -12.62 7.34
CA GLU A 197 -20.44 -11.60 7.73
C GLU A 197 -20.17 -11.02 9.14
N GLU A 198 -19.79 -11.88 10.09
CA GLU A 198 -19.39 -11.46 11.44
C GLU A 198 -18.12 -10.62 11.39
N ILE A 199 -17.09 -11.11 10.70
CA ILE A 199 -15.81 -10.41 10.52
C ILE A 199 -16.03 -9.03 9.91
N VAL A 200 -16.77 -8.93 8.80
CA VAL A 200 -17.07 -7.64 8.16
C VAL A 200 -17.81 -6.70 9.11
N GLY A 201 -18.81 -7.22 9.83
CA GLY A 201 -19.55 -6.44 10.83
C GLY A 201 -18.66 -5.91 11.94
N ASP A 202 -17.68 -6.70 12.40
CA ASP A 202 -16.73 -6.33 13.44
C ASP A 202 -15.77 -5.24 12.96
N LEU A 203 -15.24 -5.38 11.74
CA LEU A 203 -14.41 -4.37 11.10
C LEU A 203 -15.17 -3.05 10.93
N GLN A 204 -16.43 -3.09 10.47
CA GLN A 204 -17.28 -1.90 10.33
C GLN A 204 -17.53 -1.21 11.67
N ARG A 205 -17.78 -1.96 12.75
CA ARG A 205 -18.00 -1.38 14.10
C ARG A 205 -16.76 -0.67 14.66
N ARG A 206 -15.56 -1.09 14.25
CA ARG A 206 -14.29 -0.46 14.65
C ARG A 206 -13.98 0.81 13.85
N SER A 207 -14.61 0.98 12.69
CA SER A 207 -14.33 2.07 11.74
C SER A 207 -14.62 3.46 12.32
N PHE A 208 -13.76 4.43 12.02
CA PHE A 208 -14.03 5.85 12.28
C PHE A 208 -15.05 6.45 11.32
N VAL A 209 -15.27 5.80 10.18
CA VAL A 209 -16.14 6.25 9.11
C VAL A 209 -17.22 5.21 8.86
N GLU A 210 -18.45 5.66 8.68
CA GLU A 210 -19.55 4.78 8.26
C GLU A 210 -19.35 4.40 6.80
N THR A 211 -19.25 3.09 6.52
CA THR A 211 -19.10 2.53 5.18
C THR A 211 -20.35 1.76 4.81
N GLU A 212 -20.81 1.89 3.57
CA GLU A 212 -21.97 1.15 3.05
C GLU A 212 -21.52 -0.17 2.40
N PHE A 213 -20.53 -0.86 2.96
CA PHE A 213 -20.06 -2.12 2.40
C PHE A 213 -21.12 -3.20 2.68
N THR A 214 -21.81 -3.64 1.64
CA THR A 214 -22.99 -4.50 1.76
C THR A 214 -22.80 -5.79 0.95
N GLN A 215 -21.75 -6.55 1.25
CA GLN A 215 -21.50 -7.81 0.54
C GLN A 215 -21.66 -9.01 1.47
N LYS A 216 -22.70 -9.82 1.21
CA LYS A 216 -22.99 -11.07 1.94
C LYS A 216 -21.96 -12.20 1.70
N LYS A 217 -21.07 -12.05 0.72
CA LYS A 217 -20.07 -13.05 0.33
C LYS A 217 -18.79 -12.35 -0.11
N VAL A 218 -18.06 -11.76 0.84
CA VAL A 218 -16.68 -11.34 0.59
C VAL A 218 -15.83 -12.60 0.44
N THR A 219 -15.00 -12.67 -0.61
CA THR A 219 -14.16 -13.84 -0.90
C THR A 219 -12.77 -13.72 -0.28
N GLN A 220 -12.22 -12.51 -0.23
CA GLN A 220 -10.99 -12.18 0.50
C GLN A 220 -11.09 -10.76 1.07
N ILE A 221 -10.35 -10.53 2.15
CA ILE A 221 -10.17 -9.24 2.80
C ILE A 221 -8.68 -8.86 2.71
N PHE A 222 -8.40 -7.65 2.25
CA PHE A 222 -7.07 -7.06 2.24
C PHE A 222 -7.00 -5.93 3.26
N THR A 223 -6.08 -6.07 4.21
CA THR A 223 -5.82 -5.10 5.26
C THR A 223 -4.53 -4.35 4.95
N LEU A 224 -4.64 -3.06 4.67
CA LEU A 224 -3.51 -2.19 4.41
C LEU A 224 -3.05 -1.55 5.72
N VAL A 225 -1.80 -1.82 6.10
CA VAL A 225 -1.24 -1.49 7.40
C VAL A 225 -0.13 -0.47 7.26
N THR A 226 -0.26 0.63 7.99
CA THR A 226 0.81 1.64 8.07
C THR A 226 1.00 2.16 9.48
N CYS A 227 2.17 2.71 9.78
CA CYS A 227 2.47 3.31 11.08
C CYS A 227 1.55 4.51 11.36
N HIS A 228 1.12 4.69 12.61
CA HIS A 228 0.42 5.89 13.06
C HIS A 228 1.19 6.55 14.21
N GLY A 229 1.27 7.88 14.21
CA GLY A 229 1.96 8.64 15.26
C GLY A 229 3.48 8.71 15.06
N ASN A 230 4.22 8.57 16.16
CA ASN A 230 5.68 8.77 16.16
C ASN A 230 6.42 7.62 15.46
N ALA A 231 7.55 7.95 14.83
CA ALA A 231 8.44 6.95 14.25
C ALA A 231 8.86 5.92 15.33
N GLY A 232 8.76 4.63 15.00
CA GLY A 232 9.05 3.54 15.93
C GLY A 232 7.95 3.25 16.96
N GLY A 233 6.78 3.90 16.86
CA GLY A 233 5.63 3.59 17.70
C GLY A 233 4.96 2.26 17.34
N THR A 234 4.10 1.79 18.24
CA THR A 234 3.30 0.56 18.09
C THR A 234 1.96 0.79 17.40
N GLN A 235 1.50 2.04 17.37
CA GLN A 235 0.24 2.45 16.76
C GLN A 235 0.24 2.27 15.25
N ARG A 236 -0.86 1.77 14.70
CA ARG A 236 -1.10 1.50 13.28
C ARG A 236 -2.38 2.16 12.82
N LEU A 237 -2.39 2.61 11.57
CA LEU A 237 -3.60 2.94 10.82
C LEU A 237 -3.85 1.77 9.88
N VAL A 238 -5.05 1.22 9.93
CA VAL A 238 -5.46 0.09 9.10
C VAL A 238 -6.68 0.44 8.27
N LEU A 239 -6.65 0.03 7.00
CA LEU A 239 -7.78 0.11 6.08
C LEU A 239 -8.07 -1.29 5.58
N ASN A 240 -9.32 -1.72 5.73
CA ASN A 240 -9.73 -3.06 5.33
C ASN A 240 -10.60 -2.94 4.09
N PHE A 241 -10.26 -3.72 3.07
CA PHE A 241 -10.97 -3.77 1.81
C PHE A 241 -11.45 -5.18 1.52
N GLY A 242 -12.70 -5.33 1.10
CA GLY A 242 -13.26 -6.61 0.66
C GLY A 242 -13.22 -6.73 -0.86
N VAL A 243 -12.92 -7.92 -1.39
CA VAL A 243 -13.05 -8.19 -2.83
C VAL A 243 -14.51 -8.13 -3.25
N THR A 244 -14.82 -7.26 -4.20
CA THR A 244 -16.16 -7.09 -4.78
C THR A 244 -16.29 -7.64 -6.19
N LYS A 245 -15.19 -7.62 -6.95
CA LYS A 245 -15.09 -8.27 -8.27
C LYS A 245 -13.73 -8.90 -8.44
N GLU A 246 -13.71 -10.01 -9.17
CA GLU A 246 -12.49 -10.69 -9.56
C GLU A 246 -12.58 -11.11 -11.02
N LYS A 247 -11.50 -10.88 -11.76
CA LYS A 247 -11.30 -11.30 -13.15
C LYS A 247 -10.07 -12.20 -13.18
N LEU A 248 -10.26 -13.49 -13.45
CA LEU A 248 -9.16 -14.41 -13.66
C LEU A 248 -8.44 -14.11 -14.98
N ILE A 249 -7.12 -14.17 -14.98
CA ILE A 249 -6.25 -14.03 -16.14
C ILE A 249 -5.92 -15.45 -16.60
N LEU A 250 -6.47 -15.83 -17.75
CA LEU A 250 -6.13 -17.11 -18.38
C LEU A 250 -4.76 -16.96 -19.04
N GLN A 251 -3.80 -17.79 -18.61
CA GLN A 251 -2.47 -17.92 -19.22
C GLN A 251 -2.50 -18.80 -20.46
#